data_AF-A0AAE9JNU0-F1
#
_entry.id   AF-A0AAE9JNU0-F1
#
_cell.length_a   1.000
_cell.length_b   1.000
_cell.length_c   1.000
_cell.angle_alpha   90.00
_cell.angle_beta   90.00
_cell.angle_gamma   90.00
#
_symmetry.space_group_name_H-M   'P 1'
#
loop_
_entity.id
_entity.type
_entity.pdbx_description
1 polymer ?
#
loop_
_entity_poly.entity_id
_entity_poly.type
_entity_poly.pdbx_seq_one_letter_code
_entity_poly.pdbx_strand_id
1 'polypeptide(L)'
;MLRILTITLAFVAIVFGELSKTKEDKTLKDLEDKIVNDIITHKVMVYSKTYCPWSKRLKVILANYEIDDMKIVELDRSNQTEEMQEILKKYSGRTTVPQLFISGKFVGGHDETKAIEEKGELRPMLEKAHALFTNRVPVPDNEIIETNSEALAVKTKASAAALPSFIAFLSIVTALLT
;
A
#
# COMPACT_ATOMS: atom_id res chain seq x y z
N MET A 1 34.20 -16.12 55.98
CA MET A 1 33.24 -15.06 55.60
C MET A 1 33.47 -14.51 54.20
N LEU A 2 34.69 -14.10 53.82
CA LEU A 2 34.95 -13.45 52.52
C LEU A 2 34.60 -14.30 51.27
N ARG A 3 34.83 -15.61 51.32
CA ARG A 3 34.50 -16.54 50.21
C ARG A 3 33.00 -16.73 49.96
N ILE A 4 32.18 -16.60 50.99
CA ILE A 4 30.71 -16.74 50.86
C ILE A 4 30.14 -15.51 50.17
N LEU A 5 30.64 -14.32 50.53
CA LEU A 5 30.24 -13.04 49.95
C LEU A 5 30.54 -12.95 48.44
N THR A 6 31.69 -13.47 48.00
CA THR A 6 32.06 -13.48 46.58
C THR A 6 31.19 -14.43 45.76
N ILE A 7 30.81 -15.59 46.32
CA ILE A 7 29.93 -16.55 45.64
C ILE A 7 28.53 -15.96 45.49
N THR A 8 27.99 -15.31 46.52
CA THR A 8 26.68 -14.67 46.43
C THR A 8 26.63 -13.53 45.41
N LEU A 9 27.67 -12.69 45.34
CA LEU A 9 27.73 -11.62 44.34
C LEU A 9 27.82 -12.16 42.90
N ALA A 10 28.62 -13.21 42.68
CA ALA A 10 28.72 -13.85 41.38
C ALA A 10 27.39 -14.50 40.95
N PHE A 11 26.70 -15.17 41.88
CA PHE A 11 25.39 -15.77 41.62
C PHE A 11 24.33 -14.72 41.28
N VAL A 12 24.28 -13.61 42.03
CA VAL A 12 23.37 -12.49 41.75
C VAL A 12 23.64 -11.88 40.37
N ALA A 13 24.92 -11.70 39.98
CA ALA A 13 25.28 -11.17 38.67
C ALA A 13 24.86 -12.10 37.52
N ILE A 14 25.02 -13.42 37.67
CA ILE A 14 24.59 -14.42 36.67
C ILE A 14 23.07 -14.36 36.47
N VAL A 15 22.31 -14.44 37.57
CA VAL A 15 20.85 -14.42 37.53
C VAL A 15 20.33 -13.10 36.95
N PHE A 16 20.95 -11.98 37.30
CA PHE A 16 20.57 -10.67 36.77
C PHE A 16 20.83 -10.57 35.26
N GLY A 17 21.96 -11.11 34.78
CA GLY A 17 22.29 -11.15 33.35
C GLY A 17 21.32 -12.01 32.52
N GLU A 18 20.86 -13.14 33.04
CA GLU A 18 19.84 -13.97 32.37
C GLU A 18 18.47 -13.28 32.34
N LEU A 19 18.10 -12.58 33.41
CA LEU A 19 16.86 -11.82 33.46
C LEU A 19 16.85 -10.63 32.49
N SER A 20 17.99 -9.93 32.31
CA SER A 20 18.06 -8.85 31.33
C SER A 20 17.92 -9.37 29.90
N LYS A 21 18.55 -10.51 29.60
CA LYS A 21 18.53 -11.12 28.27
C LYS A 21 17.13 -11.61 27.86
N THR A 22 16.43 -12.28 28.78
CA THR A 22 15.07 -12.78 28.53
C THR A 22 14.05 -11.66 28.30
N LYS A 23 14.20 -10.51 28.96
CA LYS A 23 13.35 -9.34 28.72
C LYS A 23 13.58 -8.76 27.33
N GLU A 24 14.83 -8.59 26.94
CA GLU A 24 15.21 -8.08 25.62
C GLU A 24 14.68 -8.98 24.49
N ASP A 25 14.91 -10.30 24.60
CA ASP A 25 14.42 -11.28 23.63
C ASP A 25 12.89 -11.24 23.47
N LYS A 26 12.15 -11.12 24.58
CA LYS A 26 10.70 -11.00 24.55
C LYS A 26 10.27 -9.70 23.85
N THR A 27 10.90 -8.57 24.17
CA THR A 27 10.55 -7.28 23.56
C THR A 27 10.83 -7.22 22.05
N LEU A 28 11.90 -7.86 21.59
CA LEU A 28 12.21 -7.99 20.16
C LEU A 28 11.17 -8.84 19.43
N LYS A 29 10.74 -9.94 20.05
CA LYS A 29 9.71 -10.80 19.49
C LYS A 29 8.37 -10.07 19.39
N ASP A 30 7.95 -9.36 20.44
CA ASP A 30 6.71 -8.58 20.42
C ASP A 30 6.75 -7.48 19.33
N LEU A 31 7.91 -6.85 19.11
CA LEU A 31 8.12 -5.87 18.05
C LEU A 31 8.03 -6.49 16.65
N GLU A 32 8.63 -7.67 16.46
CA GLU A 32 8.55 -8.42 15.20
C GLU A 32 7.12 -8.85 14.89
N ASP A 33 6.42 -9.41 15.88
CA ASP A 33 5.02 -9.83 15.76
C ASP A 33 4.14 -8.61 15.37
N LYS A 34 4.41 -7.42 15.93
CA LYS A 34 3.73 -6.18 15.54
C LYS A 34 4.02 -5.77 14.09
N ILE A 35 5.28 -5.81 13.65
CA ILE A 35 5.66 -5.47 12.27
C ILE A 35 4.99 -6.43 11.28
N VAL A 36 5.06 -7.73 11.55
CA VAL A 36 4.40 -8.75 10.72
C VAL A 36 2.91 -8.52 10.68
N ASN A 37 2.27 -8.28 11.84
CA ASN A 37 0.85 -8.00 11.89
C ASN A 37 0.48 -6.76 11.07
N ASP A 38 1.27 -5.69 11.16
CA ASP A 38 1.05 -4.48 10.37
C ASP A 38 1.12 -4.78 8.86
N ILE A 39 2.15 -5.52 8.42
CA ILE A 39 2.38 -5.94 7.02
C ILE A 39 1.22 -6.78 6.46
N ILE A 40 0.66 -7.70 7.25
CA ILE A 40 -0.43 -8.58 6.78
C ILE A 40 -1.82 -7.95 6.92
N THR A 41 -2.03 -7.06 7.89
CA THR A 41 -3.36 -6.50 8.19
C THR A 41 -3.73 -5.40 7.22
N HIS A 42 -2.79 -4.53 6.86
CA HIS A 42 -3.08 -3.40 5.97
C HIS A 42 -2.71 -3.77 4.54
N LYS A 43 -3.60 -3.46 3.60
CA LYS A 43 -3.38 -3.75 2.18
C LYS A 43 -2.17 -2.99 1.63
N VAL A 44 -1.91 -1.78 2.11
CA VAL A 44 -0.71 -0.99 1.77
C VAL A 44 0.02 -0.56 3.04
N MET A 45 1.26 -1.01 3.20
CA MET A 45 2.12 -0.66 4.33
C MET A 45 3.37 0.06 3.86
N VAL A 46 3.68 1.19 4.50
CA VAL A 46 4.89 1.98 4.21
C VAL A 46 5.71 2.20 5.46
N TYR A 47 6.95 1.72 5.46
CA TYR A 47 7.94 2.10 6.46
C TYR A 47 8.79 3.24 5.92
N SER A 48 8.88 4.34 6.68
CA SER A 48 9.38 5.63 6.25
C SER A 48 10.25 6.28 7.33
N LYS A 49 10.95 7.36 6.97
CA LYS A 49 11.46 8.34 7.94
C LYS A 49 11.01 9.76 7.57
N THR A 50 10.66 10.58 8.55
CA THR A 50 10.07 11.92 8.31
C THR A 50 10.99 12.86 7.54
N TYR A 51 12.31 12.78 7.78
CA TYR A 51 13.32 13.63 7.14
C TYR A 51 13.79 13.08 5.78
N CYS A 52 13.48 11.83 5.44
CA CYS A 52 14.03 11.16 4.26
C CYS A 52 13.37 11.68 2.97
N PRO A 53 14.14 12.23 1.99
CA PRO A 53 13.58 12.74 0.75
C PRO A 53 12.94 11.65 -0.13
N TRP A 54 13.51 10.45 -0.16
CA TRP A 54 12.98 9.31 -0.92
C TRP A 54 11.64 8.82 -0.35
N SER A 55 11.50 8.83 0.98
CA SER A 55 10.24 8.48 1.64
C SER A 55 9.14 9.49 1.30
N LYS A 56 9.46 10.79 1.26
CA LYS A 56 8.51 11.82 0.83
C LYS A 56 8.06 11.61 -0.61
N ARG A 57 8.99 11.32 -1.52
CA ARG A 57 8.66 11.07 -2.94
C ARG A 57 7.79 9.83 -3.13
N LEU A 58 8.06 8.74 -2.41
CA LEU A 58 7.21 7.55 -2.45
C LEU A 58 5.77 7.89 -2.01
N LYS A 59 5.60 8.65 -0.92
CA LYS A 59 4.28 9.08 -0.45
C LYS A 59 3.54 9.93 -1.49
N VAL A 60 4.26 10.76 -2.25
CA VAL A 60 3.66 11.54 -3.35
C VAL A 60 3.16 10.61 -4.47
N ILE A 61 3.92 9.57 -4.84
CA ILE A 61 3.45 8.57 -5.82
C ILE A 61 2.15 7.92 -5.33
N LEU A 62 2.14 7.45 -4.08
CA LEU A 62 0.97 6.78 -3.49
C LEU A 62 -0.23 7.74 -3.31
N ALA A 63 0.01 9.03 -3.09
CA ALA A 63 -1.06 10.03 -2.96
C ALA A 63 -1.83 10.29 -4.26
N ASN A 64 -1.32 9.86 -5.42
CA ASN A 64 -2.05 9.87 -6.69
C ASN A 64 -3.13 8.79 -6.76
N TYR A 65 -3.20 7.91 -5.76
CA TYR A 65 -4.14 6.81 -5.66
C TYR A 65 -5.10 7.02 -4.50
N GLU A 66 -6.37 6.74 -4.73
CA GLU A 66 -7.41 6.74 -3.68
C GLU A 66 -7.30 5.43 -2.88
N ILE A 67 -6.27 5.29 -2.06
CA ILE A 67 -6.02 4.07 -1.26
C ILE A 67 -6.90 4.08 -0.01
N ASP A 68 -7.70 3.04 0.19
CA ASP A 68 -8.67 2.92 1.30
C ASP A 68 -8.02 2.46 2.61
N ASP A 69 -7.04 1.57 2.50
CA ASP A 69 -6.33 0.94 3.60
C ASP A 69 -4.82 1.07 3.38
N MET A 70 -4.28 2.17 3.91
CA MET A 70 -2.86 2.45 3.93
C MET A 70 -2.42 2.86 5.33
N LYS A 71 -1.34 2.25 5.82
CA LYS A 71 -0.67 2.68 7.04
C LYS A 71 0.80 3.00 6.78
N ILE A 72 1.22 4.13 7.35
CA ILE A 72 2.58 4.64 7.27
C ILE A 72 3.18 4.64 8.67
N VAL A 73 4.34 4.03 8.82
CA VAL A 73 5.11 4.00 10.07
C VAL A 73 6.39 4.80 9.88
N GLU A 74 6.53 5.88 10.65
CA GLU A 74 7.75 6.70 10.69
C GLU A 74 8.72 6.11 11.71
N LEU A 75 9.76 5.43 11.24
CA LEU A 75 10.71 4.73 12.09
C LEU A 75 11.42 5.69 13.05
N ASP A 76 11.76 6.89 12.58
CA ASP A 76 12.48 7.92 13.35
C ASP A 76 11.70 8.50 14.54
N ARG A 77 10.41 8.15 14.68
CA ARG A 77 9.59 8.51 15.85
C ARG A 77 9.60 7.42 16.93
N SER A 78 10.24 6.28 16.67
CA SER A 78 10.34 5.15 17.59
C SER A 78 11.71 5.16 18.27
N ASN A 79 11.73 4.82 19.56
CA ASN A 79 12.97 4.53 20.30
C ASN A 79 13.61 3.19 19.90
N GLN A 80 12.89 2.35 19.14
CA GLN A 80 13.35 1.03 18.66
C GLN A 80 13.69 1.06 17.16
N THR A 81 14.22 2.18 16.66
CA THR A 81 14.44 2.38 15.22
C THR A 81 15.35 1.31 14.61
N GLU A 82 16.46 0.99 15.29
CA GLU A 82 17.48 0.07 14.78
C GLU A 82 16.95 -1.37 14.73
N GLU A 83 16.27 -1.79 15.79
CA GLU A 83 15.61 -3.08 15.91
C GLU A 83 14.52 -3.24 14.85
N MET A 84 13.70 -2.21 14.61
CA MET A 84 12.73 -2.21 13.53
C MET A 84 13.40 -2.35 12.16
N GLN A 85 14.52 -1.66 11.92
CA GLN A 85 15.24 -1.77 10.64
C GLN A 85 15.85 -3.17 10.42
N GLU A 86 16.40 -3.81 11.46
CA GLU A 86 16.92 -5.17 11.37
C GLU A 86 15.81 -6.22 11.21
N ILE A 87 14.67 -6.04 11.89
CA ILE A 87 13.49 -6.89 11.67
C ILE A 87 12.99 -6.74 10.24
N LEU A 88 12.78 -5.51 9.75
CA LEU A 88 12.31 -5.24 8.40
C LEU A 88 13.21 -5.84 7.33
N LYS A 89 14.53 -5.81 7.54
CA LYS A 89 15.52 -6.45 6.66
C LYS A 89 15.28 -7.95 6.48
N LYS A 90 14.73 -8.66 7.47
CA LYS A 90 14.36 -10.09 7.32
C LYS A 90 13.29 -10.29 6.25
N TYR A 91 12.41 -9.30 6.04
CA TYR A 91 11.27 -9.38 5.12
C TYR A 91 11.53 -8.69 3.77
N SER A 92 12.34 -7.62 3.75
CA SER A 92 12.65 -6.85 2.54
C SER A 92 14.05 -7.06 2.00
N GLY A 93 14.93 -7.71 2.76
CA GLY A 93 16.35 -7.85 2.44
C GLY A 93 17.18 -6.57 2.63
N ARG A 94 16.59 -5.45 3.09
CA ARG A 94 17.28 -4.15 3.21
C ARG A 94 16.87 -3.42 4.49
N THR A 95 17.77 -2.62 5.05
CA THR A 95 17.47 -1.75 6.20
C THR A 95 17.03 -0.34 5.79
N THR A 96 17.21 0.01 4.51
CA THR A 96 16.95 1.37 3.99
C THR A 96 15.46 1.66 3.92
N VAL A 97 15.09 2.92 4.13
CA VAL A 97 13.75 3.45 3.88
C VAL A 97 13.73 4.27 2.58
N PRO A 98 12.58 4.39 1.89
CA PRO A 98 11.31 3.77 2.24
C PRO A 98 11.23 2.28 1.89
N GLN A 99 10.32 1.55 2.55
CA GLN A 99 9.94 0.18 2.19
C GLN A 99 8.43 0.11 2.00
N LEU A 100 7.99 -0.28 0.80
CA LEU A 100 6.60 -0.48 0.44
C LEU A 100 6.25 -1.97 0.46
N PHE A 101 5.15 -2.29 1.15
CA PHE A 101 4.52 -3.59 1.10
C PHE A 101 3.08 -3.45 0.59
N ILE A 102 2.67 -4.34 -0.30
CA ILE A 102 1.30 -4.42 -0.82
C ILE A 102 0.82 -5.86 -0.64
N SER A 103 -0.33 -6.05 0.02
CA SER A 103 -0.91 -7.37 0.32
C SER A 103 0.12 -8.31 0.97
N GLY A 104 0.82 -7.80 1.98
CA GLY A 104 1.86 -8.54 2.72
C GLY A 104 3.17 -8.80 1.96
N LYS A 105 3.30 -8.38 0.69
CA LYS A 105 4.50 -8.62 -0.13
C LYS A 105 5.35 -7.37 -0.23
N PHE A 106 6.66 -7.53 -0.07
CA PHE A 106 7.61 -6.44 -0.31
C PHE A 106 7.65 -6.09 -1.80
N VAL A 107 7.38 -4.82 -2.12
CA VAL A 107 7.37 -4.29 -3.49
C VAL A 107 8.67 -3.58 -3.83
N GLY A 108 9.25 -2.84 -2.89
CA GLY A 108 10.50 -2.12 -3.09
C GLY A 108 10.59 -0.81 -2.33
N GLY A 109 11.57 0.01 -2.69
CA GLY A 109 11.69 1.39 -2.24
C GLY A 109 11.09 2.37 -3.23
N HIS A 110 11.58 3.61 -3.22
CA HIS A 110 11.11 4.65 -4.13
C HIS A 110 11.38 4.32 -5.60
N ASP A 111 12.61 3.90 -5.93
CA ASP A 111 13.04 3.74 -7.32
C ASP A 111 12.32 2.57 -8.00
N GLU A 112 12.17 1.46 -7.27
CA GLU A 112 11.42 0.30 -7.75
C GLU A 112 9.93 0.64 -7.92
N THR A 113 9.33 1.34 -6.94
CA THR A 113 7.92 1.77 -7.05
C THR A 113 7.71 2.73 -8.20
N LYS A 114 8.62 3.67 -8.42
CA LYS A 114 8.58 4.61 -9.55
C LYS A 114 8.68 3.89 -10.89
N ALA A 115 9.53 2.87 -11.00
CA ALA A 115 9.62 2.06 -12.21
C ALA A 115 8.35 1.24 -12.47
N ILE A 116 7.70 0.71 -11.43
CA ILE A 116 6.42 0.00 -11.52
C ILE A 116 5.29 0.96 -11.95
N GLU A 117 5.28 2.17 -11.39
CA GLU A 117 4.35 3.24 -11.76
C GLU A 117 4.49 3.63 -13.24
N GLU A 118 5.72 3.86 -13.70
CA GLU A 118 6.01 4.25 -15.09
C GLU A 118 5.63 3.16 -16.10
N LYS A 119 5.60 1.89 -15.68
CA LYS A 119 5.11 0.76 -16.48
C LYS A 119 3.58 0.62 -16.45
N GLY A 120 2.88 1.39 -15.61
CA GLY A 120 1.44 1.27 -15.41
C GLY A 120 1.02 0.04 -14.59
N GLU A 121 1.95 -0.61 -13.89
CA GLU A 121 1.71 -1.86 -13.15
C GLU A 121 1.22 -1.61 -11.72
N LEU A 122 1.44 -0.41 -11.15
CA LEU A 122 1.10 -0.14 -9.75
C LEU A 122 -0.41 -0.15 -9.51
N ARG A 123 -1.21 0.45 -10.40
CA ARG A 123 -2.67 0.41 -10.31
C ARG A 123 -3.23 -1.02 -10.30
N PRO A 124 -2.93 -1.89 -11.27
CA PRO A 124 -3.32 -3.30 -11.21
C PRO A 124 -2.93 -4.02 -9.91
N MET A 125 -1.75 -3.73 -9.37
CA MET A 125 -1.30 -4.31 -8.10
C MET A 125 -2.18 -3.86 -6.92
N LEU A 126 -2.52 -2.57 -6.84
CA LEU A 126 -3.39 -2.02 -5.81
C LEU A 126 -4.84 -2.53 -5.96
N GLU A 127 -5.35 -2.65 -7.18
CA GLU A 127 -6.68 -3.23 -7.46
C GLU A 127 -6.76 -4.70 -7.04
N LYS A 128 -5.75 -5.51 -7.39
CA LYS A 128 -5.66 -6.91 -6.98
C LYS A 128 -5.55 -7.08 -5.46
N ALA A 129 -4.93 -6.13 -4.79
CA ALA A 129 -4.88 -6.08 -3.33
C ALA A 129 -6.19 -5.57 -2.70
N HIS A 130 -7.19 -5.19 -3.52
CA HIS A 130 -8.41 -4.51 -3.11
C HIS A 130 -8.16 -3.22 -2.32
N ALA A 131 -7.03 -2.55 -2.56
CA ALA A 131 -6.56 -1.40 -1.76
C ALA A 131 -7.11 -0.06 -2.23
N LEU A 132 -7.75 -0.01 -3.39
CA LEU A 132 -8.31 1.24 -3.91
C LEU A 132 -9.75 1.39 -3.44
N PHE A 133 -10.15 2.63 -3.17
CA PHE A 133 -11.53 2.99 -2.97
C PHE A 133 -12.30 2.74 -4.28
N THR A 134 -13.16 1.73 -4.29
CA THR A 134 -14.05 1.49 -5.41
C THR A 134 -15.45 2.02 -5.07
N ASN A 135 -15.88 3.10 -5.74
CA ASN A 135 -17.30 3.44 -5.91
C ASN A 135 -18.04 2.42 -6.81
N ARG A 136 -17.59 1.16 -6.84
CA ARG A 136 -18.24 0.12 -7.62
C ARG A 136 -19.37 -0.42 -6.78
N VAL A 137 -20.60 -0.10 -7.21
CA VAL A 137 -21.80 -0.90 -6.92
C VAL A 137 -21.42 -2.36 -7.14
N PRO A 138 -21.71 -3.28 -6.20
CA PRO A 138 -21.54 -4.70 -6.43
C PRO A 138 -22.35 -5.06 -7.67
N VAL A 139 -21.68 -5.35 -8.78
CA VAL A 139 -22.33 -6.04 -9.89
C VAL A 139 -22.40 -7.49 -9.42
N PRO A 140 -23.60 -8.05 -9.16
CA PRO A 140 -23.70 -9.44 -8.75
C PRO A 140 -23.18 -10.33 -9.88
N ASP A 141 -22.27 -11.23 -9.53
CA ASP A 141 -21.77 -12.27 -10.42
C ASP A 141 -22.91 -13.25 -10.75
N ASN A 142 -23.69 -12.96 -11.79
CA ASN A 142 -24.33 -13.92 -12.71
C ASN A 142 -25.33 -13.23 -13.63
N GLU A 143 -24.91 -12.91 -14.85
CA GLU A 143 -25.78 -13.12 -16.02
C GLU A 143 -24.91 -13.64 -17.17
N ILE A 144 -24.96 -14.96 -17.37
CA ILE A 144 -24.53 -15.60 -18.61
C ILE A 144 -25.56 -15.19 -19.66
N ILE A 145 -25.18 -14.35 -20.62
CA ILE A 145 -25.87 -14.32 -21.92
C ILE A 145 -24.98 -15.08 -22.91
N GLU A 146 -25.13 -16.40 -22.90
CA GLU A 146 -24.86 -17.18 -24.11
C GLU A 146 -25.93 -16.78 -25.14
N THR A 147 -25.54 -16.05 -26.18
CA THR A 147 -26.21 -16.18 -27.48
C THR A 147 -25.13 -16.39 -28.53
N ASN A 148 -24.97 -17.66 -28.90
CA ASN A 148 -24.17 -18.06 -30.04
C ASN A 148 -24.80 -17.55 -31.33
N SER A 149 -23.93 -17.09 -32.24
CA SER A 149 -24.00 -17.36 -33.68
C SER A 149 -25.23 -16.86 -34.45
N GLU A 150 -25.08 -15.78 -35.23
CA GLU A 150 -25.10 -15.87 -36.70
C GLU A 150 -24.94 -14.51 -37.40
N ALA A 151 -24.20 -14.57 -38.52
CA ALA A 151 -24.20 -13.67 -39.69
C ALA A 151 -23.60 -12.26 -39.52
N LEU A 152 -22.37 -12.00 -40.01
CA LEU A 152 -22.01 -11.80 -41.43
C LEU A 152 -22.59 -10.51 -42.02
N ALA A 153 -21.79 -9.44 -42.04
CA ALA A 153 -21.45 -8.72 -43.27
C ALA A 153 -20.62 -7.48 -42.98
N VAL A 154 -19.38 -7.52 -43.46
CA VAL A 154 -18.66 -6.33 -43.93
C VAL A 154 -19.56 -5.56 -44.90
N LYS A 155 -19.82 -4.28 -44.62
CA LYS A 155 -20.09 -3.31 -45.69
C LYS A 155 -19.48 -1.94 -45.39
N THR A 156 -18.53 -1.64 -46.26
CA THR A 156 -17.81 -0.39 -46.47
C THR A 156 -18.71 0.76 -46.96
N LYS A 157 -18.27 1.99 -46.61
CA LYS A 157 -18.29 3.25 -47.38
C LYS A 157 -19.59 4.07 -47.53
N ALA A 158 -19.34 5.39 -47.50
CA ALA A 158 -20.10 6.53 -48.01
C ALA A 158 -21.32 6.95 -47.17
N SER A 159 -21.73 8.21 -47.02
CA SER A 159 -21.28 9.53 -47.48
C SER A 159 -22.18 10.56 -46.76
N ALA A 160 -21.63 11.75 -46.47
CA ALA A 160 -22.27 13.05 -46.29
C ALA A 160 -23.77 13.19 -45.91
N ALA A 161 -24.05 13.86 -44.78
CA ALA A 161 -25.12 14.87 -44.60
C ALA A 161 -25.02 15.47 -43.19
N ALA A 162 -24.54 16.72 -43.08
CA ALA A 162 -25.34 17.90 -42.72
C ALA A 162 -25.61 18.07 -41.20
N LEU A 163 -24.85 18.99 -40.60
CA LEU A 163 -25.08 19.60 -39.28
C LEU A 163 -26.38 20.44 -39.31
N PRO A 164 -27.32 20.30 -38.37
CA PRO A 164 -28.39 21.28 -38.21
C PRO A 164 -27.89 22.50 -37.42
N SER A 165 -28.17 23.66 -37.99
CA SER A 165 -27.82 25.00 -37.55
C SER A 165 -28.64 25.46 -36.34
N PHE A 166 -28.03 26.34 -35.56
CA PHE A 166 -28.50 26.98 -34.32
C PHE A 166 -29.81 27.80 -34.43
N ILE A 167 -30.52 27.76 -35.55
CA ILE A 167 -31.67 28.62 -35.87
C ILE A 167 -33.00 28.04 -35.36
N ALA A 168 -33.07 26.75 -35.03
CA ALA A 168 -34.29 26.13 -34.51
C ALA A 168 -34.62 26.49 -33.03
N PHE A 169 -33.67 27.06 -32.28
CA PHE A 169 -33.89 27.40 -30.88
C PHE A 169 -34.59 28.76 -30.65
N LEU A 170 -34.67 29.62 -31.67
CA LEU A 170 -35.23 30.96 -31.52
C LEU A 170 -36.76 31.02 -31.70
N SER A 171 -37.38 30.02 -32.36
CA SER A 171 -38.84 29.99 -32.55
C SER A 171 -39.63 29.46 -31.35
N ILE A 172 -38.99 28.84 -30.36
CA ILE A 172 -39.67 28.33 -29.16
C ILE A 172 -39.80 29.44 -28.08
N VAL A 173 -38.90 30.43 -28.08
CA VAL A 173 -38.91 31.49 -27.05
C VAL A 173 -39.99 32.56 -27.31
N THR A 174 -40.49 32.69 -28.55
CA THR A 174 -41.53 33.70 -28.89
C THR A 174 -42.97 33.20 -28.69
N ALA A 175 -43.19 31.94 -28.28
CA ALA A 175 -44.53 31.39 -28.05
C ALA A 175 -44.96 31.37 -26.57
N LEU A 176 -44.16 31.93 -25.66
CA LEU A 176 -44.45 31.99 -24.21
C LEU A 176 -44.73 33.40 -23.67
N LEU A 177 -44.92 34.40 -24.54
CA LEU A 177 -45.15 35.80 -24.14
C LEU A 177 -46.26 36.50 -24.94
N THR A 178 -47.29 35.76 -25.35
CA THR A 178 -48.61 36.27 -25.77
C THR A 178 -49.70 35.44 -25.16
#